data_AF-A0A2P2P1C4-F1
#
_entry.id   AF-A0A2P2P1C4-F1
#
_cell.length_a   1.000
_cell.length_b   1.000
_cell.length_c   1.000
_cell.angle_alpha   90.00
_cell.angle_beta   90.00
_cell.angle_gamma   90.00
#
_symmetry.space_group_name_H-M   'P 1'
#
loop_
_entity.id
_entity.type
_entity.pdbx_description
1 polymer ?
#
loop_
_entity_poly.entity_id
_entity_poly.type
_entity_poly.pdbx_seq_one_letter_code
_entity_poly.pdbx_strand_id
1 'polypeptide(L)'
;MADPGSVMFKFRRAMVVNIKVTDADRDQLLTIALDAGAEDVIEPPVYGDDTDEEKAEGYYKVVSAAENYPATLSKLREEGINFETDNGSELLPITTIEVDDEAMELNKELMSKLLELDDVDAVYTDQK
;
A
#
# COMPACT_ATOMS: atom_id res chain seq x y z
N MET A 1 17.61 14.67 -9.60
CA MET A 1 16.30 14.28 -10.18
C MET A 1 16.50 13.90 -11.63
N ALA A 2 15.68 12.99 -12.15
CA ALA A 2 15.72 12.50 -13.53
C ALA A 2 14.58 13.11 -14.37
N ASP A 3 14.55 12.85 -15.68
CA ASP A 3 13.50 13.32 -16.58
C ASP A 3 12.13 12.71 -16.24
N PRO A 4 11.01 13.43 -16.46
CA PRO A 4 9.66 12.89 -16.25
C PRO A 4 9.44 11.57 -17.01
N GLY A 5 8.89 10.57 -16.32
CA GLY A 5 8.62 9.24 -16.91
C GLY A 5 9.78 8.25 -16.82
N SER A 6 10.98 8.68 -16.37
CA SER A 6 12.18 7.82 -16.28
C SER A 6 11.99 6.53 -15.47
N VAL A 7 11.04 6.50 -14.53
CA VAL A 7 10.71 5.32 -13.70
C VAL A 7 9.26 4.87 -13.82
N MET A 8 8.40 5.63 -14.51
CA MET A 8 6.96 5.36 -14.55
C MET A 8 6.60 4.00 -15.16
N PHE A 9 7.42 3.49 -16.09
CA PHE A 9 7.20 2.18 -16.72
C PHE A 9 7.31 1.01 -15.73
N LYS A 10 7.92 1.23 -14.55
CA LYS A 10 8.03 0.24 -13.48
C LYS A 10 6.80 0.18 -12.59
N PHE A 11 5.87 1.13 -12.73
CA PHE A 11 4.69 1.23 -11.89
C PHE A 11 3.43 1.06 -12.72
N ARG A 12 2.42 0.45 -12.11
CA ARG A 12 1.05 0.45 -12.63
C ARG A 12 0.17 1.29 -11.71
N ARG A 13 -0.80 2.00 -12.27
CA ARG A 13 -1.87 2.60 -11.47
C ARG A 13 -2.92 1.54 -11.16
N ALA A 14 -3.29 1.40 -9.91
CA ALA A 14 -4.28 0.43 -9.45
C ALA A 14 -5.27 1.08 -8.48
N MET A 15 -6.51 0.57 -8.40
CA MET A 15 -7.44 1.01 -7.37
C MET A 15 -7.08 0.31 -6.06
N VAL A 16 -6.89 1.09 -4.99
CA VAL A 16 -6.42 0.57 -3.71
C VAL A 16 -7.33 1.05 -2.58
N VAL A 17 -7.56 0.15 -1.63
CA VAL A 17 -8.15 0.45 -0.33
C VAL A 17 -7.13 0.10 0.74
N ASN A 18 -6.84 1.04 1.64
CA ASN A 18 -5.92 0.86 2.74
C ASN A 18 -6.70 0.51 4.02
N ILE A 19 -6.27 -0.53 4.74
CA ILE A 19 -6.87 -1.00 5.99
C ILE A 19 -5.77 -1.12 7.02
N LYS A 20 -5.90 -0.45 8.17
CA LYS A 20 -4.91 -0.58 9.24
C LYS A 20 -4.83 -2.02 9.71
N VAL A 21 -3.64 -2.49 10.07
CA VAL A 21 -3.48 -3.84 10.61
C VAL A 21 -4.24 -4.08 11.90
N THR A 22 -4.62 -3.00 12.60
CA THR A 22 -5.45 -3.04 13.81
C THR A 22 -6.94 -3.22 13.54
N ASP A 23 -7.40 -2.97 12.32
CA ASP A 23 -8.83 -3.01 11.95
C ASP A 23 -9.25 -4.35 11.32
N ALA A 24 -8.31 -5.11 10.76
CA ALA A 24 -8.57 -6.44 10.19
C ALA A 24 -7.28 -7.28 10.13
N ASP A 25 -7.43 -8.59 10.12
CA ASP A 25 -6.33 -9.51 9.82
C ASP A 25 -6.30 -9.91 8.34
N ARG A 26 -5.17 -10.50 7.93
CA ARG A 26 -4.93 -10.92 6.54
C ARG A 26 -5.95 -11.94 6.03
N ASP A 27 -6.30 -12.94 6.82
CA ASP A 27 -7.15 -14.05 6.38
C ASP A 27 -8.59 -13.55 6.14
N GLN A 28 -9.05 -12.63 7.00
CA GLN A 28 -10.32 -11.93 6.80
C GLN A 28 -10.31 -11.11 5.50
N LEU A 29 -9.26 -10.31 5.28
CA LEU A 29 -9.15 -9.48 4.07
C LEU A 29 -9.04 -10.30 2.80
N LEU A 30 -8.34 -11.44 2.83
CA LEU A 30 -8.24 -12.36 1.70
C LEU A 30 -9.60 -12.97 1.34
N THR A 31 -10.41 -13.32 2.34
CA THR A 31 -11.76 -13.84 2.13
C THR A 31 -12.64 -12.79 1.46
N ILE A 32 -12.61 -11.55 1.96
CA ILE A 32 -13.34 -10.42 1.37
C ILE A 32 -12.88 -10.13 -0.06
N ALA A 33 -11.56 -10.14 -0.29
CA ALA A 33 -10.97 -9.90 -1.60
C ALA A 33 -11.47 -10.92 -2.63
N LEU A 34 -11.47 -12.21 -2.27
CA LEU A 34 -11.97 -13.28 -3.14
C LEU A 34 -13.45 -13.11 -3.48
N ASP A 35 -14.28 -12.82 -2.49
CA ASP A 35 -15.73 -12.63 -2.68
C ASP A 35 -16.06 -11.39 -3.52
N ALA A 36 -15.28 -10.31 -3.35
CA ALA A 36 -15.45 -9.07 -4.08
C ALA A 36 -14.81 -9.06 -5.48
N GLY A 37 -13.98 -10.06 -5.81
CA GLY A 37 -13.19 -10.08 -7.04
C GLY A 37 -12.04 -9.07 -7.06
N ALA A 38 -11.47 -8.75 -5.89
CA ALA A 38 -10.25 -7.96 -5.83
C ALA A 38 -9.06 -8.73 -6.42
N GLU A 39 -8.07 -8.00 -6.95
CA GLU A 39 -6.91 -8.57 -7.62
C GLU A 39 -5.91 -9.17 -6.63
N ASP A 40 -5.66 -8.48 -5.50
CA ASP A 40 -4.62 -8.86 -4.54
C ASP A 40 -4.83 -8.24 -3.15
N VAL A 41 -4.16 -8.80 -2.14
CA VAL A 41 -4.03 -8.23 -0.79
C VAL A 41 -2.55 -8.14 -0.45
N ILE A 42 -2.02 -6.92 -0.44
CA ILE A 42 -0.63 -6.62 -0.12
C ILE A 42 -0.50 -6.31 1.36
N GLU A 43 0.49 -6.92 2.01
CA GLU A 43 0.81 -6.69 3.42
C GLU A 43 1.71 -5.46 3.58
N PRO A 44 1.63 -4.76 4.72
CA PRO A 44 2.59 -3.70 5.01
C PRO A 44 4.01 -4.29 5.04
N PRO A 45 5.02 -3.52 4.59
CA PRO A 45 6.41 -3.93 4.79
C PRO A 45 6.68 -4.04 6.29
N VAL A 46 7.40 -5.10 6.67
CA VAL A 46 7.84 -5.32 8.06
C VAL A 46 9.35 -5.37 8.06
N TYR A 47 9.96 -4.44 8.78
CA TYR A 47 11.39 -4.37 8.97
C TYR A 47 11.80 -5.16 10.22
N GLY A 48 12.99 -5.75 10.20
CA GLY A 48 13.43 -6.72 11.22
C GLY A 48 13.49 -6.16 12.64
N ASP A 49 13.63 -4.84 12.77
CA ASP A 49 13.72 -4.08 14.00
C ASP A 49 12.45 -3.29 14.35
N ASP A 50 11.39 -3.36 13.53
CA ASP A 50 10.13 -2.66 13.81
C ASP A 50 9.52 -3.11 15.14
N THR A 51 9.18 -2.13 15.98
CA THR A 51 8.42 -2.32 17.21
C THR A 51 6.98 -2.74 16.92
N ASP A 52 6.28 -3.27 17.92
CA ASP A 52 4.86 -3.60 17.79
C ASP A 52 3.99 -2.36 17.53
N GLU A 53 4.43 -1.20 18.03
CA GLU A 53 3.78 0.10 17.77
C GLU A 53 3.94 0.51 16.31
N GLU A 54 5.15 0.41 15.74
CA GLU A 54 5.40 0.71 14.32
C GLU A 54 4.64 -0.24 13.39
N LYS A 55 4.57 -1.53 13.74
CA LYS A 55 3.78 -2.50 12.96
C LYS A 55 2.29 -2.15 12.98
N ALA A 56 1.78 -1.65 14.10
CA ALA A 56 0.38 -1.27 14.25
C ALA A 56 -0.02 -0.07 13.39
N GLU A 57 0.94 0.77 12.97
CA GLU A 57 0.72 1.87 12.04
C GLU A 57 0.66 1.41 10.56
N GLY A 58 1.01 0.15 10.29
CA GLY A 58 0.97 -0.43 8.95
C GLY A 58 -0.44 -0.59 8.39
N TYR A 59 -0.51 -0.62 7.06
CA TYR A 59 -1.76 -0.85 6.32
C TYR A 59 -1.64 -2.05 5.39
N TYR A 60 -2.64 -2.92 5.42
CA TYR A 60 -2.93 -3.81 4.30
C TYR A 60 -3.49 -3.01 3.12
N LYS A 61 -3.14 -3.41 1.91
CA LYS A 61 -3.67 -2.82 0.68
C LYS A 61 -4.46 -3.85 -0.09
N VAL A 62 -5.78 -3.65 -0.18
CA VAL A 62 -6.63 -4.46 -1.07
C VAL A 62 -6.64 -3.80 -2.44
N VAL A 63 -6.06 -4.48 -3.41
CA VAL A 63 -5.91 -4.01 -4.79
C VAL A 63 -7.05 -4.55 -5.63
N SER A 64 -7.71 -3.69 -6.39
CA SER A 64 -8.89 -4.08 -7.17
C SER A 64 -8.90 -3.41 -8.55
N ALA A 65 -9.60 -4.05 -9.49
CA ALA A 65 -9.94 -3.44 -10.76
C ALA A 65 -11.06 -2.39 -10.56
N ALA A 66 -11.15 -1.40 -11.45
CA ALA A 66 -12.16 -0.35 -11.35
C ALA A 66 -13.61 -0.87 -11.31
N GLU A 67 -13.88 -1.99 -12.00
CA GLU A 67 -15.19 -2.65 -12.03
C GLU A 67 -15.55 -3.35 -10.70
N ASN A 68 -14.56 -3.86 -9.98
CA ASN A 68 -14.77 -4.61 -8.73
C ASN A 68 -14.60 -3.72 -7.49
N TYR A 69 -13.97 -2.54 -7.62
CA TYR A 69 -13.72 -1.62 -6.52
C TYR A 69 -14.98 -1.26 -5.69
N PRO A 70 -16.16 -0.96 -6.29
CA PRO A 70 -17.36 -0.71 -5.50
C PRO A 70 -17.83 -1.93 -4.69
N ALA A 71 -17.65 -3.14 -5.22
CA ALA A 71 -17.98 -4.38 -4.52
C ALA A 71 -17.02 -4.60 -3.33
N THR A 72 -15.72 -4.36 -3.53
CA THR A 72 -14.71 -4.40 -2.45
C THR A 72 -15.09 -3.47 -1.30
N LEU A 73 -15.41 -2.20 -1.60
CA LEU A 73 -15.84 -1.23 -0.58
C LEU A 73 -17.13 -1.64 0.12
N SER A 74 -18.08 -2.24 -0.60
CA SER A 74 -19.35 -2.66 -0.02
C SER A 74 -19.14 -3.82 0.95
N LYS A 75 -18.30 -4.80 0.59
CA LYS A 75 -17.96 -5.93 1.46
C LYS A 75 -17.23 -5.51 2.73
N LEU A 76 -16.26 -4.61 2.63
CA LEU A 76 -15.58 -4.07 3.80
C LEU A 76 -16.55 -3.36 4.76
N ARG A 77 -17.52 -2.61 4.24
CA ARG A 77 -18.57 -1.98 5.06
C ARG A 77 -19.54 -2.99 5.68
N GLU A 78 -19.92 -4.04 4.96
CA GLU A 78 -20.79 -5.13 5.46
C GLU A 78 -20.16 -5.83 6.67
N GLU A 79 -18.85 -6.05 6.62
CA GLU A 79 -18.05 -6.66 7.70
C GLU A 79 -17.66 -5.65 8.81
N GLY A 80 -17.99 -4.37 8.65
CA GLY A 80 -17.70 -3.32 9.64
C GLY A 80 -16.22 -2.95 9.76
N ILE A 81 -15.41 -3.21 8.73
CA ILE A 81 -13.98 -2.87 8.69
C ILE A 81 -13.79 -1.41 8.32
N ASN A 82 -12.99 -0.69 9.10
CA ASN A 82 -12.59 0.68 8.76
C ASN A 82 -11.55 0.66 7.64
N PHE A 83 -11.66 1.60 6.70
CA PHE A 83 -10.72 1.71 5.60
C PHE A 83 -10.57 3.14 5.11
N GLU A 84 -9.46 3.36 4.42
CA GLU A 84 -9.08 4.63 3.82
C GLU A 84 -8.93 4.46 2.30
N THR A 85 -9.42 5.44 1.55
CA THR A 85 -9.31 5.45 0.08
C THR A 85 -8.45 6.65 -0.31
N ASP A 86 -7.16 6.44 -0.54
CA ASP A 86 -6.23 7.50 -0.98
C ASP A 86 -6.56 7.90 -2.43
N ASN A 87 -7.52 8.81 -2.59
CA ASN A 87 -8.07 9.25 -3.88
C ASN A 87 -8.58 8.13 -4.80
N GLY A 88 -8.71 6.91 -4.25
CA GLY A 88 -9.15 5.70 -4.92
C GLY A 88 -8.07 4.98 -5.73
N SER A 89 -6.87 5.54 -5.95
CA SER A 89 -5.85 4.88 -6.77
C SER A 89 -4.42 5.23 -6.38
N GLU A 90 -3.54 4.23 -6.42
CA GLU A 90 -2.11 4.36 -6.10
C GLU A 90 -1.22 3.84 -7.24
N LEU A 91 0.07 4.16 -7.19
CA LEU A 91 1.09 3.55 -8.05
C LEU A 91 1.72 2.36 -7.34
N LEU A 92 1.52 1.17 -7.90
CA LEU A 92 2.12 -0.06 -7.40
C LEU A 92 3.29 -0.47 -8.30
N PRO A 93 4.45 -0.86 -7.72
CA PRO A 93 5.55 -1.39 -8.51
C PRO A 93 5.13 -2.69 -9.20
N ILE A 94 5.49 -2.84 -10.47
CA ILE A 94 5.29 -4.07 -11.26
C ILE A 94 6.30 -5.13 -10.80
N THR A 95 7.47 -4.72 -10.33
CA THR A 95 8.50 -5.60 -9.78
C THR A 95 9.21 -4.87 -8.66
N THR A 96 9.40 -5.55 -7.53
CA THR A 96 10.12 -5.00 -6.38
C THR A 96 11.61 -5.34 -6.44
N ILE A 97 12.45 -4.49 -5.86
CA ILE A 97 13.90 -4.62 -5.80
C ILE A 97 14.30 -4.84 -4.35
N GLU A 98 15.04 -5.92 -4.10
CA GLU A 98 15.64 -6.15 -2.79
C GLU A 98 16.88 -5.27 -2.61
N VAL A 99 17.00 -4.71 -1.41
CA VAL A 99 18.11 -3.83 -1.01
C VAL A 99 18.75 -4.38 0.26
N ASP A 100 19.96 -3.93 0.55
CA ASP A 100 20.59 -4.21 1.85
C ASP A 100 20.03 -3.29 2.96
N ASP A 101 20.32 -3.65 4.21
CA ASP A 101 19.82 -2.94 5.40
C ASP A 101 20.23 -1.47 5.42
N GLU A 102 21.44 -1.14 4.91
CA GLU A 102 21.94 0.24 4.87
C GLU A 102 21.13 1.10 3.89
N ALA A 103 20.91 0.59 2.67
CA ALA A 103 20.09 1.25 1.67
C ALA A 103 18.61 1.33 2.08
N MET A 104 18.11 0.31 2.77
CA MET A 104 16.74 0.27 3.30
C MET A 104 16.50 1.41 4.28
N GLU A 105 17.38 1.58 5.26
CA GLU A 105 17.29 2.64 6.28
C GLU A 105 17.42 4.03 5.64
N LEU A 106 18.38 4.19 4.72
CA LEU A 106 18.56 5.45 4.00
C LEU A 106 17.32 5.83 3.18
N ASN A 107 16.68 4.84 2.54
CA ASN A 107 15.47 5.06 1.76
C ASN A 107 14.26 5.34 2.67
N LYS A 108 14.14 4.69 3.84
CA LYS A 108 13.11 4.98 4.85
C LYS A 108 13.21 6.43 5.33
N GLU A 109 14.42 6.89 5.68
CA GLU A 109 14.66 8.28 6.08
C GLU A 109 14.36 9.27 4.93
N LEU A 110 14.75 8.94 3.69
CA LEU A 110 14.48 9.77 2.52
C LEU A 110 12.96 9.90 2.26
N MET A 111 12.22 8.80 2.32
CA MET A 111 10.76 8.80 2.14
C MET A 111 10.09 9.66 3.21
N SER A 112 10.49 9.51 4.47
CA SER A 112 9.97 10.31 5.59
C SER A 112 10.17 11.82 5.33
N LYS A 113 11.39 12.25 4.99
CA LYS A 113 11.68 13.66 4.68
C LYS A 113 10.92 14.21 3.48
N LEU A 114 10.62 13.37 2.49
CA LEU A 114 9.81 13.79 1.34
C LEU A 114 8.35 14.00 1.73
N LEU A 115 7.79 13.13 2.59
CA LEU A 115 6.42 13.22 3.09
C LEU A 115 6.21 14.37 4.09
N GLU A 116 7.27 14.89 4.70
CA GLU A 116 7.21 16.10 5.55
C GLU A 116 7.00 17.40 4.76
N LEU A 117 7.15 17.38 3.43
CA LEU A 117 6.99 18.55 2.59
C LEU A 117 5.51 18.79 2.27
N ASP A 118 5.02 20.01 2.55
CA ASP A 118 3.62 20.42 2.29
C ASP A 118 3.16 20.21 0.84
N ASP A 119 4.09 20.24 -0.13
CA ASP A 119 3.81 20.09 -1.57
C ASP A 119 3.79 18.63 -2.04
N VAL A 120 4.06 17.65 -1.15
CA VAL A 120 4.15 16.23 -1.49
C VAL A 120 2.96 15.48 -0.90
N ASP A 121 2.04 15.05 -1.77
CA ASP A 121 0.89 14.24 -1.34
C ASP A 121 1.27 12.77 -1.07
N ALA A 122 2.14 12.19 -1.91
CA ALA A 122 2.50 10.78 -1.84
C ALA A 122 3.89 10.48 -2.43
N VAL A 123 4.54 9.45 -1.89
CA VAL A 123 5.82 8.90 -2.38
C VAL A 123 5.65 7.42 -2.65
N TYR A 124 6.09 6.97 -3.84
CA TYR A 124 6.04 5.57 -4.25
C TYR A 124 7.44 5.05 -4.56
N THR A 125 7.72 3.80 -4.19
CA THR A 125 9.02 3.14 -4.35
C THR A 125 8.84 1.75 -4.94
N ASP A 126 9.86 1.26 -5.67
CA ASP A 126 9.96 -0.13 -6.12
C ASP A 126 10.85 -0.98 -5.21
N GLN A 127 11.27 -0.45 -4.05
CA GLN A 127 11.95 -1.25 -3.01
C GLN A 127 10.99 -2.24 -2.36
N LYS A 128 11.49 -3.44 -2.03
CA LYS A 128 10.78 -4.45 -1.24
C LYS A 128 10.89 -4.21 0.26
#